data_AF-A0A964NE74-F1
#
_entry.id   AF-A0A964NE74-F1
#
_cell.length_a   1.000
_cell.length_b   1.000
_cell.length_c   1.000
_cell.angle_alpha   90.00
_cell.angle_beta   90.00
_cell.angle_gamma   90.00
#
_symmetry.space_group_name_H-M   'P 1'
#
loop_
_entity.id
_entity.type
_entity.pdbx_description
1 polymer ?
#
loop_
_entity_poly.entity_id
_entity_poly.type
_entity_poly.pdbx_seq_one_letter_code
_entity_poly.pdbx_strand_id
1 'polypeptide(L)'
;MAARTLPIVVPIVVYNGERPWTTSLTLHGLVPGLSELRELRAFVPNVTLLLDDLGRQSDDELRQRELVSAMGPIGAVALEGRVEGDRALLRALIVPKFGVIPRSVEAALETADEPSLSVWAERIFSARSAEDIVA
;
A
#
# COMPACT_ATOMS: atom_id res chain seq x y z
N MET A 1 18.86 29.62 9.60
CA MET A 1 18.77 29.79 8.13
C MET A 1 18.13 28.52 7.58
N ALA A 2 17.01 28.64 6.88
CA ALA A 2 16.31 27.49 6.28
C ALA A 2 17.11 26.92 5.10
N ALA A 3 17.04 25.60 4.88
CA ALA A 3 17.82 24.88 3.87
C ALA A 3 17.61 25.45 2.46
N ARG A 4 18.72 25.62 1.74
CA ARG A 4 18.85 26.33 0.45
C ARG A 4 18.83 25.37 -0.75
N THR A 5 18.50 24.11 -0.51
CA THR A 5 18.54 23.00 -1.47
C THR A 5 17.26 22.19 -1.36
N LEU A 6 16.75 21.73 -2.49
CA LEU A 6 15.61 20.82 -2.52
C LEU A 6 15.97 19.50 -1.82
N PRO A 7 15.05 18.93 -1.03
CA PRO A 7 15.25 17.59 -0.47
C PRO A 7 15.31 16.57 -1.60
N ILE A 8 15.96 15.43 -1.33
CA ILE A 8 15.95 14.29 -2.27
C ILE A 8 14.51 13.83 -2.44
N VAL A 9 14.08 13.66 -3.69
CA VAL A 9 12.79 13.08 -4.05
C VAL A 9 13.08 11.76 -4.77
N VAL A 10 12.65 10.65 -4.16
CA VAL A 10 12.76 9.31 -4.76
C VAL A 10 11.34 8.83 -5.10
N PRO A 11 10.98 8.71 -6.39
CA PRO A 11 9.69 8.17 -6.78
C PRO A 11 9.74 6.64 -6.72
N ILE A 12 8.95 6.07 -5.80
CA ILE A 12 8.89 4.62 -5.53
C ILE A 12 7.54 4.09 -5.98
N VAL A 13 7.55 2.92 -6.63
CA VAL A 13 6.34 2.11 -6.88
C VAL A 13 6.51 0.78 -6.17
N VAL A 14 5.56 0.46 -5.28
CA VAL A 14 5.43 -0.87 -4.71
C VAL A 14 4.32 -1.58 -5.48
N TYR A 15 4.68 -2.68 -6.13
CA TYR A 15 3.78 -3.44 -6.98
C TYR A 15 3.63 -4.86 -6.44
N ASN A 16 2.37 -5.26 -6.24
CA ASN A 16 2.00 -6.60 -5.80
C ASN A 16 0.90 -7.14 -6.72
N GLY A 17 1.31 -7.63 -7.89
CA GLY A 17 0.38 -8.19 -8.87
C GLY A 17 0.66 -9.67 -9.14
N GLU A 18 -0.35 -10.38 -9.66
CA GLU A 18 -0.27 -11.80 -10.01
C GLU A 18 0.83 -12.13 -11.02
N ARG A 19 1.20 -11.14 -11.85
CA ARG A 19 2.27 -11.25 -12.84
C ARG A 19 3.35 -10.22 -12.56
N PRO A 20 4.63 -10.54 -12.84
CA PRO A 20 5.70 -9.58 -12.69
C PRO A 20 5.46 -8.30 -13.50
N TRP A 21 5.91 -7.17 -12.97
CA TRP A 21 5.87 -5.92 -13.70
C TRP A 21 6.76 -6.00 -14.93
N THR A 22 6.20 -5.64 -16.10
CA THR A 22 6.92 -5.69 -17.38
C THR A 22 6.83 -4.39 -18.18
N THR A 23 6.18 -3.36 -17.65
CA THR A 23 6.03 -2.07 -18.31
C THR A 23 7.15 -1.08 -17.93
N SER A 24 7.12 0.12 -18.49
CA SER A 24 8.14 1.17 -18.32
C SER A 24 8.43 1.50 -16.84
N LEU A 25 9.70 1.79 -16.54
CA LEU A 25 10.14 2.37 -15.27
C LEU A 25 10.32 3.89 -15.33
N THR A 26 9.91 4.53 -16.42
CA THR A 26 9.94 6.00 -16.57
C THR A 26 8.53 6.55 -16.56
N LEU A 27 8.31 7.69 -15.90
CA LEU A 27 7.00 8.32 -15.83
C LEU A 27 6.43 8.58 -17.25
N HIS A 28 7.26 9.01 -18.21
CA HIS A 28 6.79 9.25 -19.58
C HIS A 28 6.29 7.98 -20.26
N GLY A 29 6.96 6.84 -20.02
CA GLY A 29 6.52 5.57 -20.60
C GLY A 29 5.30 4.95 -19.91
N LEU A 30 4.83 5.53 -18.79
CA LEU A 30 3.65 5.08 -18.05
C LEU A 30 2.40 5.92 -18.29
N VAL A 31 2.52 7.07 -18.94
CA VAL A 31 1.39 7.96 -19.25
C VAL A 31 0.99 7.74 -20.71
N PRO A 32 -0.07 6.98 -21.00
CA PRO A 32 -0.53 6.77 -22.36
C PRO A 32 -0.89 8.11 -23.01
N GLY A 33 -0.53 8.30 -24.28
CA GLY A 33 -0.85 9.53 -25.00
C GLY A 33 0.11 10.71 -24.74
N LEU A 34 1.09 10.58 -23.83
CA LEU A 34 2.02 11.69 -23.53
C LEU A 34 2.95 12.01 -24.71
N SER A 35 3.29 11.02 -25.53
CA SER A 35 4.11 11.21 -26.73
C SER A 35 3.46 12.16 -27.74
N GLU A 36 2.13 12.17 -27.79
CA GLU A 36 1.28 12.94 -28.69
C GLU A 36 1.07 14.36 -28.17
N LEU A 37 1.11 14.57 -26.84
CA LEU A 37 0.97 15.86 -26.17
C LEU A 37 2.29 16.63 -26.10
N ARG A 38 2.88 16.98 -27.26
CA ARG A 38 4.23 17.57 -27.37
C ARG A 38 4.47 18.80 -26.49
N GLU A 39 3.50 19.69 -26.42
CA GLU A 39 3.60 20.95 -25.67
C GLU A 39 3.59 20.70 -24.16
N LEU A 40 2.76 19.76 -23.69
CA LEU A 40 2.64 19.42 -22.28
C LEU A 40 3.79 18.52 -21.81
N ARG A 41 4.36 17.71 -22.71
CA ARG A 41 5.45 16.77 -22.40
C ARG A 41 6.67 17.47 -21.79
N ALA A 42 6.96 18.71 -22.18
CA ALA A 42 8.08 19.49 -21.65
C ALA A 42 7.93 19.84 -20.15
N PHE A 43 6.69 19.85 -19.65
CA PHE A 43 6.37 20.18 -18.25
C PHE A 43 6.21 18.95 -17.36
N VAL A 44 6.10 17.76 -17.95
CA VAL A 44 6.01 16.50 -17.20
C VAL A 44 7.41 16.00 -16.87
N PRO A 45 7.79 15.82 -15.60
CA PRO A 45 9.09 15.25 -15.24
C PRO A 45 9.25 13.84 -15.79
N ASN A 46 10.37 13.54 -16.45
CA ASN A 46 10.66 12.17 -16.88
C ASN A 46 11.54 11.45 -15.85
N VAL A 47 10.99 11.22 -14.66
CA VAL A 47 11.70 10.53 -13.59
C VAL A 47 11.71 9.02 -13.81
N THR A 48 12.80 8.38 -13.37
CA THR A 48 12.89 6.91 -13.26
C THR A 48 12.35 6.48 -11.91
N LEU A 49 11.42 5.53 -11.92
CA LEU A 49 10.82 4.94 -10.75
C LEU A 49 11.74 3.87 -10.17
N LEU A 50 11.90 3.88 -8.85
CA LEU A 50 12.37 2.72 -8.12
C LEU A 50 11.18 1.77 -7.96
N LEU A 51 11.18 0.66 -8.69
CA LEU A 51 10.15 -0.37 -8.60
C LEU A 51 10.54 -1.43 -7.57
N ASP A 52 9.64 -1.67 -6.63
CA ASP A 52 9.65 -2.84 -5.76
C ASP A 52 8.53 -3.79 -6.19
N ASP A 53 8.89 -4.86 -6.91
CA ASP A 53 7.95 -5.91 -7.33
C ASP A 53 7.95 -7.03 -6.28
N LEU A 54 6.93 -7.00 -5.42
CA LEU A 54 6.80 -7.92 -4.28
C LEU A 54 6.53 -9.36 -4.75
N GLY A 55 5.85 -9.54 -5.89
CA GLY A 55 5.49 -10.86 -6.41
C GLY A 55 6.67 -11.69 -6.94
N ARG A 56 7.87 -11.11 -7.01
CA ARG A 56 9.11 -11.80 -7.42
C ARG A 56 9.96 -12.30 -6.26
N GLN A 57 9.55 -12.01 -5.03
CA GLN A 57 10.35 -12.21 -3.83
C GLN A 57 9.65 -13.19 -2.89
N SER A 58 10.42 -13.96 -2.15
CA SER A 58 9.86 -14.80 -1.07
C SER A 58 9.47 -13.94 0.13
N ASP A 59 8.48 -14.38 0.91
CA ASP A 59 8.03 -13.68 2.12
C ASP A 59 9.19 -13.35 3.09
N ASP A 60 10.20 -14.24 3.17
CA ASP A 60 11.36 -14.06 4.03
C ASP A 60 12.32 -12.96 3.53
N GLU A 61 12.52 -12.84 2.22
CA GLU A 61 13.31 -11.77 1.60
C GLU A 61 12.63 -10.42 1.76
N LEU A 62 11.30 -10.40 1.70
CA LEU A 62 10.53 -9.18 1.89
C LEU A 62 10.60 -8.65 3.33
N ARG A 63 10.60 -9.54 4.33
CA ARG A 63 10.65 -9.16 5.77
C ARG A 63 11.95 -8.46 6.16
N GLN A 64 13.03 -8.72 5.42
CA GLN A 64 14.34 -8.14 5.68
C GLN A 64 14.59 -6.81 4.94
N ARG A 65 13.62 -6.29 4.19
CA ARG A 65 13.81 -5.05 3.41
C ARG A 65 13.68 -3.77 4.25
N GLU A 66 14.65 -2.88 4.05
CA GLU A 66 14.64 -1.52 4.60
C GLU A 66 13.47 -0.67 4.05
N LEU A 67 13.07 -0.86 2.78
CA LEU A 67 11.98 -0.10 2.18
C LEU A 67 10.61 -0.44 2.79
N VAL A 68 10.36 -1.73 3.05
CA VAL A 68 9.14 -2.21 3.71
C VAL A 68 9.10 -1.72 5.16
N SER A 69 10.24 -1.77 5.85
CA SER A 69 10.38 -1.19 7.20
C SER A 69 10.16 0.33 7.20
N ALA A 70 10.63 1.04 6.17
CA ALA A 70 10.45 2.49 6.03
C ALA A 70 9.00 2.90 5.73
N MET A 71 8.17 2.00 5.19
CA MET A 71 6.73 2.20 5.00
C MET A 71 5.92 1.99 6.30
N GLY A 72 6.59 1.64 7.40
CA GLY A 72 5.97 1.49 8.71
C GLY A 72 5.06 0.26 8.79
N PRO A 73 4.06 0.27 9.70
CA PRO A 73 3.25 -0.91 10.01
C PRO A 73 2.55 -1.53 8.79
N ILE A 74 2.11 -0.71 7.84
CA ILE A 74 1.39 -1.18 6.63
C ILE A 74 2.31 -2.01 5.72
N GLY A 75 3.59 -1.63 5.63
CA GLY A 75 4.58 -2.40 4.86
C GLY A 75 4.76 -3.81 5.41
N ALA A 76 4.87 -3.94 6.74
CA ALA A 76 5.04 -5.24 7.39
C ALA A 76 3.84 -6.18 7.15
N VAL A 77 2.62 -5.63 7.17
CA VAL A 77 1.38 -6.37 6.93
C VAL A 77 1.30 -6.96 5.52
N ALA A 78 1.86 -6.29 4.51
CA ALA A 78 1.85 -6.78 3.12
C ALA A 78 2.63 -8.10 2.92
N LEU A 79 3.34 -8.59 3.94
CA LEU A 79 4.21 -9.77 3.90
C LEU A 79 3.64 -10.97 4.65
N GLU A 80 2.45 -10.82 5.22
CA GLU A 80 1.74 -11.89 5.91
C GLU A 80 0.81 -12.60 4.91
N GLY A 81 0.56 -13.90 5.12
CA GLY A 81 -0.36 -14.65 4.27
C GLY A 81 -1.74 -13.96 4.24
N ARG A 82 -2.47 -14.04 3.11
CA ARG A 82 -3.62 -13.19 2.78
C ARG A 82 -4.61 -12.93 3.93
N VAL A 83 -5.03 -13.98 4.65
CA VAL A 83 -5.95 -13.85 5.80
C VAL A 83 -5.33 -13.12 6.99
N GLU A 84 -4.10 -13.44 7.35
CA GLU A 84 -3.42 -12.83 8.50
C GLU A 84 -3.05 -11.37 8.19
N GLY A 85 -2.58 -11.12 6.97
CA GLY A 85 -2.32 -9.78 6.46
C GLY A 85 -3.58 -8.91 6.44
N ASP A 86 -4.72 -9.42 5.97
CA ASP A 86 -5.97 -8.65 5.98
C ASP A 86 -6.45 -8.32 7.41
N ARG A 87 -6.28 -9.25 8.37
CA ARG A 87 -6.57 -9.00 9.80
C ARG A 87 -5.65 -7.93 10.38
N ALA A 88 -4.35 -8.08 10.19
CA ALA A 88 -3.36 -7.13 10.68
C ALA A 88 -3.55 -5.74 10.05
N LEU A 89 -3.90 -5.68 8.76
CA LEU A 89 -4.23 -4.44 8.07
C LEU A 89 -5.44 -3.75 8.69
N LEU A 90 -6.52 -4.50 8.89
CA LEU A 90 -7.73 -3.96 9.51
C LEU A 90 -7.44 -3.42 10.91
N ARG A 91 -6.66 -4.13 11.74
CA ARG A 91 -6.22 -3.60 13.05
C ARG A 91 -5.43 -2.29 12.91
N ALA A 92 -4.45 -2.27 12.00
CA ALA A 92 -3.60 -1.12 11.75
C ALA A 92 -4.37 0.09 11.22
N LEU A 93 -5.52 -0.10 10.57
CA LEU A 93 -6.38 0.96 10.06
C LEU A 93 -7.49 1.38 11.04
N ILE A 94 -8.02 0.44 11.83
CA ILE A 94 -9.05 0.72 12.85
C ILE A 94 -8.48 1.64 13.92
N VAL A 95 -7.25 1.39 14.38
CA VAL A 95 -6.68 2.16 15.49
C VAL A 95 -6.54 3.65 15.17
N PRO A 96 -5.95 4.05 14.03
CA PRO A 96 -5.89 5.45 13.62
C PRO A 96 -7.26 6.09 13.36
N LYS A 97 -8.24 5.33 12.86
CA LYS A 97 -9.55 5.89 12.47
C LYS A 97 -10.52 6.00 13.65
N PHE A 98 -10.53 5.02 14.56
CA PHE A 98 -11.54 4.88 15.61
C PHE A 98 -10.95 4.82 17.03
N GLY A 99 -9.63 4.71 17.18
CA GLY A 99 -8.96 4.63 18.49
C GLY A 99 -8.80 3.18 18.97
N VAL A 100 -9.31 2.84 20.13
CA VAL A 100 -9.13 1.48 20.68
C VAL A 100 -10.05 0.50 19.95
N ILE A 101 -9.55 -0.69 19.59
CA ILE A 101 -10.38 -1.74 18.98
C ILE A 101 -11.31 -2.33 20.06
N PRO A 102 -12.64 -2.27 19.87
CA PRO A 102 -13.57 -2.90 20.80
C PRO A 102 -13.39 -4.42 20.84
N ARG A 103 -13.59 -5.03 22.01
CA ARG A 103 -13.42 -6.49 22.20
C ARG A 103 -14.27 -7.34 21.23
N SER A 104 -15.46 -6.84 20.86
CA SER A 104 -16.34 -7.48 19.88
C SER A 104 -15.72 -7.52 18.48
N VAL A 105 -15.13 -6.41 18.04
CA VAL A 105 -14.44 -6.29 16.75
C VAL A 105 -13.18 -7.15 16.74
N GLU A 106 -12.43 -7.15 17.83
CA GLU A 106 -11.24 -8.01 17.97
C GLU A 106 -11.59 -9.50 17.86
N ALA A 107 -12.64 -9.96 18.55
CA ALA A 107 -13.12 -11.34 18.47
C ALA A 107 -13.64 -11.70 17.07
N ALA A 108 -14.24 -10.74 16.36
CA ALA A 108 -14.68 -10.93 14.98
C ALA A 108 -13.48 -11.09 14.03
N LEU A 109 -12.44 -10.25 14.15
CA LEU A 109 -11.21 -10.33 13.36
C LEU A 109 -10.48 -11.67 13.53
N GLU A 110 -10.41 -12.19 14.75
CA GLU A 110 -9.76 -13.48 15.06
C GLU A 110 -10.42 -14.69 14.36
N THR A 111 -11.74 -14.63 14.13
CA THR A 111 -12.52 -15.75 13.59
C THR A 111 -12.95 -15.57 12.14
N ALA A 112 -12.73 -14.38 11.57
CA ALA A 112 -13.13 -14.04 10.21
C ALA A 112 -12.38 -14.86 9.17
N ASP A 113 -13.11 -15.27 8.14
CA ASP A 113 -12.57 -15.84 6.91
C ASP A 113 -12.18 -14.74 5.90
N GLU A 114 -11.46 -15.14 4.86
CA GLU A 114 -10.97 -14.23 3.81
C GLU A 114 -12.08 -13.37 3.16
N PRO A 115 -13.26 -13.91 2.80
CA PRO A 115 -14.34 -13.09 2.25
C PRO A 115 -14.85 -12.03 3.22
N SER A 116 -15.01 -12.36 4.51
CA SER A 116 -15.46 -11.40 5.52
C SER A 116 -14.46 -10.27 5.69
N LEU A 117 -13.16 -10.60 5.76
CA LEU A 117 -12.09 -9.61 5.88
C LEU A 117 -12.05 -8.65 4.70
N SER A 118 -12.23 -9.17 3.47
CA SER A 118 -12.25 -8.37 2.26
C SER A 118 -13.43 -7.38 2.25
N VAL A 119 -14.62 -7.80 2.70
CA VAL A 119 -15.78 -6.90 2.85
C VAL A 119 -15.53 -5.83 3.90
N TRP A 120 -14.90 -6.20 5.01
CA TRP A 120 -14.58 -5.27 6.10
C TRP A 120 -13.54 -4.23 5.68
N ALA A 121 -12.57 -4.62 4.84
CA ALA A 121 -11.57 -3.72 4.28
C ALA A 121 -12.20 -2.61 3.40
N GLU A 122 -13.32 -2.88 2.72
CA GLU A 122 -14.04 -1.84 1.99
C GLU A 122 -14.89 -0.97 2.93
N ARG A 123 -15.56 -1.60 3.91
CA ARG A 123 -16.42 -0.89 4.86
C ARG A 123 -15.65 0.08 5.75
N ILE A 124 -14.38 -0.19 6.04
CA ILE A 124 -13.58 0.68 6.90
C ILE A 124 -13.51 2.11 6.38
N PHE A 125 -13.63 2.36 5.07
CA PHE A 125 -13.57 3.71 4.51
C PHE A 125 -14.83 4.52 4.79
N SER A 126 -16.00 3.88 4.90
CA SER A 126 -17.31 4.54 5.09
C SER A 126 -17.92 4.36 6.48
N ALA A 127 -17.43 3.40 7.27
CA ALA A 127 -17.89 3.11 8.63
C ALA A 127 -17.78 4.33 9.56
N ARG A 128 -18.77 4.47 10.46
CA ARG A 128 -18.85 5.55 11.47
C ARG A 128 -18.36 5.11 12.85
N SER A 129 -18.22 3.81 13.07
CA SER A 129 -17.65 3.18 14.26
C SER A 129 -16.82 1.95 13.87
N ALA A 130 -16.05 1.39 14.81
CA ALA A 130 -15.34 0.14 14.55
C ALA A 130 -16.30 -1.05 14.44
N GLU A 131 -17.41 -1.02 15.18
CA GLU A 131 -18.47 -2.03 15.14
C GLU A 131 -19.21 -2.04 13.79
N ASP A 132 -19.39 -0.88 13.14
CA ASP A 132 -20.01 -0.77 11.81
C ASP A 132 -19.25 -1.57 10.73
N ILE A 133 -17.96 -1.85 10.95
CA ILE A 133 -17.14 -2.60 10.01
C ILE A 133 -17.60 -4.06 9.96
N VAL A 134 -17.84 -4.65 11.15
CA VAL A 134 -18.11 -6.07 11.35
C VAL A 134 -19.61 -6.41 11.40
N ALA A 135 -20.48 -5.40 11.36
CA ALA A 135 -21.94 -5.52 11.36
C ALA A 135 -22.51 -6.05 10.02
#